data_AF-A0A6J4Y9X0-F1
#
_entry.id   AF-A0A6J4Y9X0-F1
#
_cell.length_a   1.000
_cell.length_b   1.000
_cell.length_c   1.000
_cell.angle_alpha   90.00
_cell.angle_beta   90.00
_cell.angle_gamma   90.00
#
_symmetry.space_group_name_H-M   'P 1'
#
loop_
_entity.id
_entity.type
_entity.pdbx_description
1 polymer ?
#
loop_
_entity_poly.entity_id
_entity_poly.type
_entity_poly.pdbx_seq_one_letter_code
_entity_poly.pdbx_strand_id
1 'polypeptide(L)' 'MGLHDKINRSKDFNSIVSSRIETWHEWVKGKIDDADFSNRALIYDKAGEIEIDLSEMAEHVSID' A
#
# COMPACT_ATOMS: atom_id res chain seq x y z
N MET A 1 21.94 -2.25 19.03
CA MET A 1 21.46 -2.50 17.65
C MET A 1 20.93 -1.16 17.13
N GLY A 2 21.81 -0.39 16.49
CA GLY A 2 21.70 1.07 16.39
C GLY A 2 21.27 1.58 15.02
N LEU A 3 20.69 2.78 15.01
CA LEU A 3 20.14 3.63 13.93
C LEU A 3 20.45 3.33 12.44
N HIS A 4 21.60 2.75 12.07
CA HIS A 4 21.97 2.47 10.68
C HIS A 4 20.98 1.53 9.95
N ASP A 5 20.42 0.52 10.64
CA ASP A 5 19.46 -0.43 10.06
C ASP A 5 18.08 0.17 9.75
N LYS A 6 17.70 1.28 10.42
CA LYS A 6 16.44 1.98 10.13
C LYS A 6 16.56 2.86 8.89
N ILE A 7 17.71 3.51 8.72
CA ILE A 7 17.95 4.44 7.59
C ILE A 7 17.99 3.68 6.26
N ASN A 8 18.58 2.48 6.23
CA ASN A 8 18.66 1.68 5.01
C ASN A 8 17.26 1.21 4.56
N ARG A 9 16.44 0.68 5.48
CA ARG A 9 15.04 0.29 5.20
C ARG A 9 14.15 1.47 4.78
N SER A 10 14.41 2.68 5.29
CA SER A 10 13.67 3.88 4.89
C SER A 10 13.99 4.31 3.44
N LYS A 11 15.23 4.13 2.97
CA LYS A 11 15.61 4.39 1.57
C LYS A 11 14.95 3.38 0.63
N ASP A 12 14.92 2.11 1.03
CA ASP A 12 14.23 1.07 0.27
C ASP A 12 12.72 1.33 0.19
N PHE A 13 12.10 1.75 1.30
CA PHE A 13 10.69 2.13 1.32
C PHE A 13 10.39 3.29 0.36
N ASN A 14 11.15 4.39 0.42
CA ASN A 14 10.92 5.53 -0.47
C ASN A 14 11.13 5.15 -1.94
N SER A 15 12.13 4.32 -2.25
CA SER A 15 12.35 3.81 -3.60
C SER A 15 11.17 2.96 -4.09
N ILE A 16 10.62 2.09 -3.22
CA ILE A 16 9.45 1.28 -3.53
C ILE A 16 8.23 2.16 -3.78
N VAL A 17 7.95 3.12 -2.90
CA VAL A 17 6.83 4.08 -3.06
C VAL A 17 6.97 4.86 -4.36
N SER A 18 8.14 5.48 -4.60
CA SER A 18 8.36 6.27 -5.83
C SER A 18 8.20 5.45 -7.11
N SER A 19 8.57 4.16 -7.10
CA SER A 19 8.41 3.29 -8.26
C SER A 19 6.96 2.83 -8.53
N ARG A 20 6.05 2.97 -7.56
CA ARG A 20 4.68 2.43 -7.62
C ARG A 20 3.58 3.47 -7.45
N ILE A 21 3.96 4.72 -7.19
CA ILE A 21 2.99 5.80 -6.91
C ILE A 21 2.08 6.09 -8.10
N GLU A 22 2.56 5.96 -9.33
CA GLU A 22 1.75 6.13 -10.53
C GLU A 22 0.70 5.03 -10.66
N THR A 23 1.10 3.75 -10.50
CA THR A 23 0.18 2.61 -10.49
C THR A 23 -0.87 2.75 -9.39
N TRP A 24 -0.47 3.20 -8.19
CA TRP A 24 -1.41 3.48 -7.11
C TRP A 24 -2.40 4.60 -7.49
N HIS A 25 -1.95 5.69 -8.10
CA HIS A 25 -2.85 6.76 -8.56
C HIS A 25 -3.86 6.28 -9.61
N GLU A 26 -3.42 5.46 -10.58
CA GLU A 26 -4.30 4.90 -11.60
C GLU A 26 -5.36 3.99 -10.97
N TRP A 27 -4.96 3.15 -10.01
CA TRP A 27 -5.88 2.30 -9.26
C TRP A 27 -6.92 3.12 -8.48
N VAL A 28 -6.48 4.13 -7.70
CA VAL A 28 -7.39 5.02 -6.96
C VAL A 28 -8.36 5.73 -7.89
N LYS A 29 -7.87 6.21 -9.04
CA LYS A 29 -8.70 6.86 -10.04
C LYS A 29 -9.77 5.92 -10.57
N GLY A 30 -9.41 4.68 -10.90
CA GLY A 30 -10.38 3.66 -11.33
C GLY A 30 -11.48 3.42 -10.30
N LYS A 31 -11.13 3.34 -9.01
CA LYS A 31 -12.12 3.22 -7.92
C LYS A 31 -13.08 4.40 -7.85
N ILE A 32 -12.55 5.62 -7.98
CA ILE A 32 -13.38 6.84 -7.98
C ILE A 32 -14.31 6.88 -9.21
N ASP A 33 -13.79 6.55 -10.39
CA ASP A 33 -14.56 6.52 -11.65
C ASP A 33 -15.69 5.47 -11.58
N ASP A 34 -15.45 4.35 -10.89
CA ASP A 34 -16.45 3.31 -10.61
C ASP A 34 -17.36 3.61 -9.41
N ALA A 35 -17.18 4.75 -8.73
CA ALA A 35 -17.85 5.12 -7.48
C ALA A 35 -17.71 4.06 -6.36
N ASP A 36 -16.60 3.32 -6.37
CA ASP A 36 -16.28 2.29 -5.40
C ASP A 36 -15.49 2.89 -4.21
N PHE A 37 -16.21 3.19 -3.14
CA PHE A 37 -15.65 3.68 -1.87
C PHE A 37 -15.59 2.61 -0.79
N SER A 38 -15.61 1.34 -1.19
CA SER A 38 -15.41 0.24 -0.25
C SER A 38 -14.00 0.30 0.35
N ASN A 39 -13.85 -0.26 1.55
CA ASN A 39 -12.61 -0.17 2.30
C ASN A 39 -11.58 -1.14 1.68
N ARG A 40 -10.87 -0.71 0.64
CA ARG A 40 -9.90 -1.56 -0.07
C ARG A 40 -8.48 -1.07 0.08
N ALA A 41 -7.54 -2.00 0.04
CA ALA A 41 -6.12 -1.70 -0.04
C ALA A 41 -5.47 -2.42 -1.22
N LEU A 42 -4.53 -1.73 -1.86
CA LEU A 42 -3.64 -2.29 -2.85
C LEU A 42 -2.32 -2.69 -2.15
N ILE A 43 -2.10 -3.99 -1.98
CA ILE A 43 -0.89 -4.54 -1.37
C ILE A 43 0.06 -4.98 -2.47
N TYR A 44 1.35 -4.81 -2.21
CA TYR A 44 2.40 -5.35 -3.05
C TYR A 44 3.26 -6.33 -2.25
N ASP A 45 3.23 -7.60 -2.65
CA ASP A 45 4.03 -8.66 -2.05
C ASP A 45 5.03 -9.25 -3.06
N LYS A 46 5.59 -10.43 -2.74
CA LYS A 46 6.53 -11.11 -3.63
C LYS A 46 5.85 -11.75 -4.86
N ALA A 47 4.54 -11.99 -4.80
CA ALA A 47 3.74 -12.55 -5.89
C ALA A 47 3.21 -11.46 -6.83
N GLY A 48 3.11 -10.21 -6.38
CA GLY A 48 2.79 -9.07 -7.22
C GLY A 48 1.90 -8.05 -6.53
N GLU A 49 1.02 -7.45 -7.32
CA GLU A 49 -0.04 -6.55 -6.86
C GLU A 49 -1.27 -7.38 -6.48
N ILE A 50 -1.81 -7.14 -5.28
CA ILE A 50 -2.99 -7.81 -4.76
C ILE A 50 -3.92 -6.75 -4.19
N GLU A 51 -5.16 -6.74 -4.65
CA GLU A 51 -6.23 -5.97 -4.04
C GLU A 51 -6.88 -6.79 -2.93
N ILE A 52 -7.08 -6.18 -1.77
CA ILE A 52 -7.77 -6.79 -0.65
C ILE A 52 -8.90 -5.89 -0.15
N ASP A 53 -9.98 -6.51 0.32
CA ASP A 53 -11.03 -5.82 1.08
C ASP A 53 -10.63 -5.81 2.56
N LEU A 54 -10.36 -4.62 3.09
CA LEU A 54 -10.03 -4.40 4.49
C LEU A 54 -11.22 -4.68 5.42
N SER A 55 -12.46 -4.70 4.91
CA SER A 55 -13.63 -5.13 5.67
C SER A 55 -13.66 -6.65 5.89
N GLU A 56 -12.97 -7.44 5.07
CA GLU A 56 -12.82 -8.89 5.25
C GLU A 56 -11.62 -9.24 6.14
N MET A 57 -10.74 -8.28 6.44
CA MET A 57 -9.65 -8.47 7.40
C MET A 57 -10.16 -8.38 8.84
N ALA A 58 -10.10 -9.51 9.56
CA ALA A 58 -10.45 -9.57 10.99
C ALA A 58 -9.49 -8.76 11.89
N GLU A 59 -8.28 -8.44 11.41
CA GLU A 59 -7.34 -7.54 12.07
C GLU A 59 -7.59 -6.11 11.59
N HIS A 60 -8.15 -5.29 12.47
CA HIS A 60 -8.25 -3.85 12.23
C HIS A 60 -6.85 -3.24 12.20
N VAL A 61 -6.52 -2.54 11.11
CA VAL A 61 -5.37 -1.63 11.08
C VAL A 61 -5.75 -0.40 11.91
N SER A 62 -5.41 -0.43 13.21
CA SER A 62 -5.46 0.76 14.05
C SER A 62 -4.27 1.66 13.72
N ILE A 63 -4.56 2.86 13.21
CA ILE A 63 -3.58 3.95 13.12
C ILE A 63 -3.51 4.58 14.52
N ASP A 64 -2.35 4.45 15.18
CA ASP A 64 -2.00 5.22 16.39
C ASP A 64 -1.41 6.58 15.98
#